data_AF-A0A178EU16-F1
#
_entry.id   AF-A0A178EU16-F1
#
_cell.length_a   1.000
_cell.length_b   1.000
_cell.length_c   1.000
_cell.angle_alpha   90.00
_cell.angle_beta   90.00
_cell.angle_gamma   90.00
#
_symmetry.space_group_name_H-M   'P 1'
#
loop_
_entity.id
_entity.type
_entity.pdbx_description
1 polymer ?
#
loop_
_entity_poly.entity_id
_entity_poly.type
_entity_poly.pdbx_seq_one_letter_code
_entity_poly.pdbx_strand_id
1 'polypeptide(L)'
;MGRTVDQEVHAAFVEFRAKEDDKCLSVQCIYCQQIRAKNTSRQKQHLLECPALRGHSNPHAQPAPPPQHQQQQQQQQQQQQQQQQQQQQQPNGVGGAANGYGAAPGGPPGAPGAPGPATATLPSTNGGLMTPGVNPHAAAAAAASGMQTPMASLPGRPSLPSQAAPPSAAAPAAAPARAHSTPKAKQARQSTSSLPAPPLDDVHAAFVEFRAKEEDKCLSVQCIYCQQVRAKNTSRQRQHLLECPTYLNVMKDSIPANNLQHTFPEGDIARSLQLPAPTLELDFRMSIKLNPSVSLGHSIWGQRDWVTFVGGQWAGRWGKGVVLPGGQDSQVVVKELATSMKSSYLLQTSDEPPAFIMVKANGWMTGAKEVLEKVADPTVADSINPNTYKYRVNISMETGDERYAFVNTIMWVGSGCRRGSEVILDAFRVN
;
A
#
# COMPACT_ATOMS: atom_id res chain seq x y z
N MET A 1 28.28 17.25 -23.80
CA MET A 1 28.54 15.82 -24.08
C MET A 1 27.34 15.27 -24.84
N GLY A 2 27.54 14.88 -26.11
CA GLY A 2 26.46 14.50 -27.02
C GLY A 2 25.80 13.19 -26.59
N ARG A 3 24.47 13.20 -26.46
CA ARG A 3 23.67 11.98 -26.32
C ARG A 3 23.81 11.19 -27.62
N THR A 4 24.17 9.92 -27.53
CA THR A 4 24.32 9.07 -28.72
C THR A 4 22.94 8.69 -29.25
N VAL A 5 22.75 8.76 -30.57
CA VAL A 5 21.49 8.44 -31.26
C VAL A 5 20.94 7.05 -30.86
N ASP A 6 21.82 6.15 -30.41
CA ASP A 6 21.48 4.81 -29.89
C ASP A 6 20.56 4.83 -28.65
N GLN A 7 20.71 5.80 -27.74
CA GLN A 7 19.86 5.93 -26.55
C GLN A 7 18.47 6.49 -26.89
N GLU A 8 18.37 7.33 -27.92
CA GLU A 8 17.12 8.03 -28.25
C GLU A 8 16.13 7.18 -29.04
N VAL A 9 16.57 6.11 -29.71
CA VAL A 9 15.69 5.23 -30.51
C VAL A 9 14.53 4.65 -29.70
N HIS A 10 14.76 4.28 -28.45
CA HIS A 10 13.74 3.66 -27.61
C HIS A 10 12.75 4.68 -27.02
N ALA A 11 13.21 5.91 -26.78
CA ALA A 11 12.36 7.00 -26.30
C ALA A 11 11.54 7.63 -27.43
N ALA A 12 12.06 7.61 -28.66
CA ALA A 12 11.49 8.31 -29.81
C ALA A 12 10.40 7.54 -30.56
N PHE A 13 10.16 6.27 -30.23
CA PHE A 13 9.22 5.41 -30.96
C PHE A 13 8.29 4.64 -30.03
N VAL A 14 6.99 4.71 -30.29
CA VAL A 14 5.95 3.99 -29.56
C VAL A 14 5.42 2.85 -30.45
N GLU A 15 5.09 1.71 -29.87
CA GLU A 15 4.48 0.61 -30.62
C GLU A 15 3.10 1.03 -31.13
N PHE A 16 2.87 0.81 -32.43
CA PHE A 16 1.63 1.16 -33.09
C PHE A 16 1.05 -0.07 -33.80
N ARG A 17 -0.24 -0.34 -33.56
CA ARG A 17 -1.03 -1.33 -34.30
C ARG A 17 -2.25 -0.64 -34.87
N ALA A 18 -2.33 -0.58 -36.20
CA ALA A 18 -3.46 0.06 -36.89
C ALA A 18 -4.73 -0.80 -36.82
N LYS A 19 -4.59 -2.13 -36.80
CA LYS A 19 -5.68 -3.13 -36.75
C LYS A 19 -5.22 -4.37 -35.96
N GLU A 20 -6.16 -5.11 -35.38
CA GLU A 20 -5.87 -6.30 -34.55
C GLU A 20 -5.19 -7.45 -35.31
N ASP A 21 -5.27 -7.47 -36.65
CA ASP A 21 -4.78 -8.58 -37.50
C ASP A 21 -3.41 -8.35 -38.18
N ASP A 22 -2.74 -7.22 -37.92
CA ASP A 22 -1.43 -6.97 -38.55
C ASP A 22 -0.32 -7.82 -37.91
N LYS A 23 0.19 -8.79 -38.68
CA LYS A 23 1.26 -9.73 -38.28
C LYS A 23 2.64 -9.08 -38.12
N CYS A 24 2.80 -7.80 -38.45
CA CYS A 24 4.06 -7.07 -38.40
C CYS A 24 4.03 -6.01 -37.30
N LEU A 25 4.99 -6.07 -36.37
CA LEU A 25 5.17 -5.05 -35.33
C LEU A 25 5.63 -3.73 -35.98
N SER A 26 4.77 -2.72 -35.99
CA SER A 26 5.09 -1.37 -36.45
C SER A 26 5.29 -0.42 -35.26
N VAL A 27 6.08 0.62 -35.48
CA VAL A 27 6.43 1.64 -34.48
C VAL A 27 6.20 3.02 -35.06
N GLN A 28 5.66 3.92 -34.26
CA GLN A 28 5.37 5.30 -34.63
C GLN A 28 6.38 6.23 -33.98
N CYS A 29 7.00 7.10 -34.78
CA CYS A 29 7.90 8.14 -34.29
C CYS A 29 7.10 9.21 -33.54
N ILE A 30 7.42 9.50 -32.29
CA ILE A 30 6.66 10.47 -31.47
C ILE A 30 6.79 11.93 -31.97
N TYR A 31 7.83 12.23 -32.75
CA TYR A 31 8.13 13.59 -33.19
C TYR A 31 7.42 13.97 -34.49
N CYS A 32 7.29 13.04 -35.43
CA CYS A 32 6.67 13.29 -36.73
C CYS A 32 5.44 12.41 -37.00
N GLN A 33 5.08 11.54 -36.05
CA GLN A 33 3.94 10.62 -36.11
C GLN A 33 3.97 9.64 -37.29
N GLN A 34 5.11 9.49 -37.99
CA GLN A 34 5.26 8.53 -39.08
C GLN A 34 5.41 7.10 -38.55
N ILE A 35 4.66 6.18 -39.16
CA ILE A 35 4.73 4.74 -38.88
C ILE A 35 5.85 4.10 -39.70
N ARG A 36 6.64 3.26 -39.04
CA ARG A 36 7.75 2.50 -39.61
C ARG A 36 7.70 1.05 -39.12
N ALA A 37 8.36 0.15 -39.85
CA ALA A 37 8.58 -1.21 -39.34
C ALA A 37 9.52 -1.18 -38.14
N LYS A 38 9.33 -2.07 -37.16
CA LYS A 38 10.19 -2.21 -35.98
C LYS A 38 11.56 -2.81 -36.34
N ASN A 39 12.42 -1.97 -36.90
CA ASN A 39 13.80 -2.29 -37.26
C ASN A 39 14.73 -1.17 -36.79
N THR A 40 15.62 -1.50 -35.84
CA THR A 40 16.45 -0.54 -35.12
C THR A 40 17.37 0.26 -36.05
N SER A 41 17.89 -0.33 -37.12
CA SER A 41 18.75 0.36 -38.09
C SER A 41 17.97 1.41 -38.89
N ARG A 42 16.75 1.08 -39.35
CA ARG A 42 15.88 2.03 -40.06
C ARG A 42 15.32 3.12 -39.14
N GLN A 43 15.05 2.81 -37.87
CA GLN A 43 14.61 3.78 -36.87
C GLN A 43 15.70 4.82 -36.56
N LYS A 44 16.96 4.39 -36.45
CA LYS A 44 18.12 5.30 -36.31
C LYS A 44 18.25 6.22 -37.52
N GLN A 45 18.17 5.68 -38.73
CA GLN A 45 18.23 6.48 -39.95
C GLN A 45 17.07 7.48 -40.04
N HIS A 46 15.86 7.05 -39.64
CA HIS A 46 14.70 7.94 -39.56
C HIS A 46 14.89 9.09 -38.56
N LEU A 47 15.54 8.86 -37.41
CA LEU A 47 15.79 9.93 -36.43
C LEU A 47 16.80 10.97 -36.94
N LEU A 48 17.83 10.53 -37.67
CA LEU A 48 18.82 11.42 -38.29
C LEU A 48 18.21 12.35 -39.35
N GLU A 49 17.16 11.88 -40.02
CA GLU A 49 16.48 12.56 -41.12
C GLU A 49 15.11 13.15 -40.70
N CYS A 50 14.71 13.00 -39.43
CA CYS A 50 13.39 13.42 -38.94
C CYS A 50 13.28 14.95 -38.93
N PRO A 51 12.37 15.55 -39.73
CA PRO A 51 12.25 17.01 -39.83
C PRO A 51 11.87 17.66 -38.49
N ALA A 52 11.01 16.99 -37.72
CA ALA A 52 10.55 17.46 -36.41
C ALA A 52 11.64 17.35 -35.32
N LEU A 53 12.60 16.43 -35.47
CA LEU A 53 13.73 16.29 -34.55
C LEU A 53 14.82 17.34 -34.83
N ARG A 54 15.08 17.63 -36.12
CA ARG A 54 15.99 18.73 -36.52
C ARG A 54 15.48 20.12 -36.14
N GLY A 55 14.19 20.27 -35.86
CA GLY A 55 13.61 21.51 -35.30
C GLY A 55 13.82 21.70 -33.79
N HIS A 56 14.33 20.68 -33.07
CA HIS A 56 14.45 20.66 -31.60
C HIS A 56 15.90 20.71 -31.08
N SER A 57 16.84 21.29 -31.84
CA SER A 57 18.13 21.67 -31.28
C SER A 57 17.98 22.93 -30.42
N ASN A 58 17.70 22.73 -29.12
CA ASN A 58 18.02 23.56 -27.94
C ASN A 58 16.81 23.78 -26.98
N PRO A 59 16.66 23.00 -25.88
CA PRO A 59 15.65 23.27 -24.85
C PRO A 59 16.04 24.36 -23.83
N HIS A 60 17.02 25.22 -24.13
CA HIS A 60 17.37 26.35 -23.24
C HIS A 60 17.28 27.75 -23.86
N ALA A 61 16.60 27.93 -25.00
CA ALA A 61 16.18 29.25 -25.45
C ALA A 61 14.70 29.50 -25.10
N GLN A 62 14.45 30.33 -24.09
CA GLN A 62 13.11 30.82 -23.76
C GLN A 62 12.51 31.60 -24.94
N PRO A 63 11.20 31.49 -25.22
CA PRO A 63 10.52 32.50 -26.04
C PRO A 63 10.45 33.82 -25.25
N ALA A 64 10.78 34.92 -25.92
CA ALA A 64 10.73 36.27 -25.34
C ALA A 64 9.31 36.61 -24.84
N PRO A 65 9.17 37.27 -23.67
CA PRO A 65 7.86 37.67 -23.14
C PRO A 65 7.26 38.86 -23.93
N PRO A 66 5.93 39.00 -23.98
CA PRO A 66 5.29 40.14 -24.64
C PRO A 66 5.65 41.48 -23.93
N PRO A 67 5.73 42.60 -24.68
CA PRO A 67 6.37 43.84 -24.25
C PRO A 67 5.66 44.66 -23.15
N GLN A 68 4.72 44.09 -22.40
CA GLN A 68 4.00 44.79 -21.33
C GLN A 68 4.44 44.42 -19.91
N HIS A 69 5.12 43.28 -19.71
CA HIS A 69 5.54 42.87 -18.36
C HIS A 69 6.89 43.42 -17.91
N GLN A 70 7.72 43.92 -18.83
CA GLN A 70 9.09 44.36 -18.54
C GLN A 70 9.15 45.79 -17.96
N GLN A 71 8.19 46.66 -18.27
CA GLN A 71 8.10 48.00 -17.70
C GLN A 71 7.59 48.00 -16.24
N GLN A 72 6.69 47.08 -15.89
CA GLN A 72 6.14 47.00 -14.53
C GLN A 72 7.14 46.40 -13.53
N GLN A 73 7.99 45.46 -13.95
CA GLN A 73 9.07 44.91 -13.10
C GLN A 73 10.21 45.91 -12.89
N GLN A 74 10.56 46.74 -13.88
CA GLN A 74 11.57 47.79 -13.71
C GLN A 74 11.11 48.92 -12.77
N GLN A 75 9.82 49.30 -12.80
CA GLN A 75 9.29 50.28 -11.85
C GLN A 75 9.22 49.75 -10.40
N GLN A 76 8.87 48.47 -10.20
CA GLN A 76 8.89 47.87 -8.86
C GLN A 76 10.31 47.70 -8.30
N GLN A 77 11.31 47.37 -9.13
CA GLN A 77 12.71 47.29 -8.69
C GLN A 77 13.32 48.67 -8.37
N GLN A 78 12.95 49.72 -9.12
CA GLN A 78 13.40 51.10 -8.79
C GLN A 78 12.77 51.63 -7.50
N GLN A 79 11.51 51.30 -7.20
CA GLN A 79 10.89 51.69 -5.92
C GLN A 79 11.49 50.94 -4.71
N GLN A 80 11.87 49.67 -4.87
CA GLN A 80 12.54 48.93 -3.78
C GLN A 80 13.98 49.43 -3.53
N GLN A 81 14.71 49.87 -4.56
CA GLN A 81 16.05 50.45 -4.37
C GLN A 81 16.01 51.85 -3.74
N GLN A 82 14.97 52.67 -3.98
CA GLN A 82 14.82 53.96 -3.31
C GLN A 82 14.45 53.84 -1.83
N GLN A 83 13.71 52.80 -1.42
CA GLN A 83 13.41 52.57 0.00
C GLN A 83 14.62 52.05 0.81
N GLN A 84 15.56 51.32 0.20
CA GLN A 84 16.78 50.89 0.89
C GLN A 84 17.83 52.01 1.07
N GLN A 85 17.80 53.07 0.25
CA GLN A 85 18.73 54.20 0.39
C GLN A 85 18.30 55.24 1.45
N GLN A 86 17.07 55.20 1.97
CA GLN A 86 16.62 56.11 3.04
C GLN A 86 16.90 55.60 4.47
N GLN A 87 17.44 54.39 4.66
CA GLN A 87 17.78 53.84 5.99
C GLN A 87 19.27 53.96 6.38
N GLN A 88 20.11 54.67 5.62
CA GLN A 88 21.56 54.76 5.90
C GLN A 88 22.11 56.19 6.05
N GLN A 89 21.31 57.17 6.50
CA GLN A 89 21.85 58.50 6.84
C GLN A 89 21.60 58.91 8.30
N GLN A 90 22.68 58.78 9.08
CA GLN A 90 23.13 59.59 10.24
C GLN A 90 22.56 59.33 11.66
N PRO A 91 23.29 59.74 12.73
CA PRO A 91 24.69 59.42 13.05
C PRO A 91 24.90 59.05 14.54
N ASN A 92 26.09 58.52 14.84
CA ASN A 92 26.53 58.11 16.18
C ASN A 92 26.92 59.31 17.06
N GLY A 93 26.50 59.31 18.34
CA GLY A 93 26.86 60.33 19.34
C GLY A 93 26.69 59.86 20.80
N VAL A 94 27.80 59.43 21.40
CA VAL A 94 28.27 59.45 22.81
C VAL A 94 27.26 59.67 23.97
N GLY A 95 27.26 58.72 24.94
CA GLY A 95 27.27 59.02 26.40
C GLY A 95 26.09 58.51 27.26
N GLY A 96 26.39 57.74 28.33
CA GLY A 96 25.53 57.61 29.52
C GLY A 96 25.35 56.19 30.08
N ALA A 97 25.78 55.98 31.33
CA ALA A 97 25.86 54.71 32.07
C ALA A 97 24.52 54.22 32.70
N ALA A 98 24.41 52.92 33.03
CA ALA A 98 24.35 52.40 34.43
C ALA A 98 23.73 50.98 34.57
N ASN A 99 24.43 50.17 35.39
CA ASN A 99 23.98 49.04 36.25
C ASN A 99 23.45 47.75 35.60
N GLY A 100 23.83 46.53 36.00
CA GLY A 100 24.70 46.04 37.07
C GLY A 100 24.73 44.49 37.06
N TYR A 101 25.88 43.93 37.41
CA TYR A 101 26.23 42.49 37.60
C TYR A 101 25.30 41.76 38.60
N GLY A 102 25.19 40.44 38.70
CA GLY A 102 26.00 39.29 38.28
C GLY A 102 25.51 38.01 39.02
N ALA A 103 25.97 36.85 38.58
CA ALA A 103 25.44 35.51 38.89
C ALA A 103 26.01 34.81 40.15
N ALA A 104 25.23 33.82 40.65
CA ALA A 104 25.47 32.51 41.35
C ALA A 104 26.72 32.28 42.25
N PRO A 105 26.71 31.35 43.27
CA PRO A 105 26.99 29.91 43.01
C PRO A 105 26.52 28.82 44.04
N GLY A 106 26.35 27.56 43.57
CA GLY A 106 26.98 26.28 44.02
C GLY A 106 26.77 25.55 45.38
N GLY A 107 26.15 24.34 45.34
CA GLY A 107 26.43 23.03 46.04
C GLY A 107 26.37 22.88 47.58
N PRO A 108 26.29 21.67 48.23
CA PRO A 108 26.48 20.26 47.75
C PRO A 108 25.36 19.24 48.24
N PRO A 109 25.51 17.89 48.08
CA PRO A 109 24.40 16.91 48.20
C PRO A 109 24.43 15.99 49.46
N GLY A 110 23.30 15.34 49.78
CA GLY A 110 23.23 14.26 50.78
C GLY A 110 21.88 13.53 50.86
N ALA A 111 21.92 12.20 50.98
CA ALA A 111 20.86 11.25 51.38
C ALA A 111 21.45 10.33 52.48
N PRO A 112 20.76 9.36 53.14
CA PRO A 112 19.36 8.89 53.04
C PRO A 112 18.65 8.68 54.41
N GLY A 113 17.35 8.32 54.44
CA GLY A 113 16.69 7.77 55.64
C GLY A 113 15.15 7.73 55.62
N ALA A 114 14.57 6.52 55.69
CA ALA A 114 13.17 6.23 56.06
C ALA A 114 13.14 5.77 57.56
N PRO A 115 12.02 5.33 58.19
CA PRO A 115 10.58 5.37 57.87
C PRO A 115 9.67 5.84 59.04
N GLY A 116 8.35 5.98 58.81
CA GLY A 116 7.32 5.63 59.82
C GLY A 116 6.26 6.69 60.22
N PRO A 117 5.09 6.26 60.75
CA PRO A 117 3.77 6.87 60.48
C PRO A 117 3.03 7.40 61.74
N ALA A 118 1.96 8.19 61.55
CA ALA A 118 0.85 8.43 62.50
C ALA A 118 -0.10 9.50 61.91
N THR A 119 -1.33 9.19 61.49
CA THR A 119 -2.60 9.13 62.26
C THR A 119 -3.14 10.45 62.80
N ALA A 120 -4.47 10.56 62.63
CA ALA A 120 -5.43 11.39 63.39
C ALA A 120 -5.58 12.85 62.88
N THR A 121 -6.74 13.48 62.80
CA THR A 121 -8.14 13.16 63.13
C THR A 121 -9.00 14.32 62.61
N LEU A 122 -10.28 14.04 62.37
CA LEU A 122 -11.38 15.00 62.16
C LEU A 122 -11.54 16.00 63.32
N PRO A 123 -12.39 17.04 63.15
CA PRO A 123 -13.73 16.88 63.71
C PRO A 123 -14.87 17.31 62.78
N SER A 124 -16.01 16.67 63.06
CA SER A 124 -17.35 16.85 62.52
C SER A 124 -18.15 17.86 63.33
N THR A 125 -19.11 18.54 62.70
CA THR A 125 -20.36 18.97 63.36
C THR A 125 -21.55 18.86 62.40
N ASN A 126 -22.57 18.12 62.86
CA ASN A 126 -23.95 17.91 62.39
C ASN A 126 -24.71 19.20 62.00
N GLY A 127 -25.85 19.19 61.30
CA GLY A 127 -26.84 18.18 60.85
C GLY A 127 -27.86 18.89 59.93
N GLY A 128 -28.96 18.36 59.42
CA GLY A 128 -29.67 17.08 59.47
C GLY A 128 -31.03 17.24 58.74
N LEU A 129 -31.69 16.11 58.45
CA LEU A 129 -33.12 15.90 58.13
C LEU A 129 -33.66 16.16 56.70
N MET A 130 -34.00 15.06 56.00
CA MET A 130 -35.36 14.66 55.53
C MET A 130 -35.34 13.86 54.20
N THR A 131 -35.57 12.55 54.32
CA THR A 131 -36.29 11.63 53.42
C THR A 131 -37.22 10.81 54.35
N PRO A 132 -38.35 10.19 53.95
CA PRO A 132 -38.47 9.34 52.75
C PRO A 132 -39.86 9.29 52.08
N GLY A 133 -39.95 8.60 50.95
CA GLY A 133 -41.22 8.30 50.28
C GLY A 133 -41.10 7.14 49.30
N VAL A 134 -41.27 5.93 49.81
CA VAL A 134 -41.69 4.74 49.04
C VAL A 134 -43.12 4.42 49.47
N ASN A 135 -43.99 4.08 48.51
CA ASN A 135 -45.03 3.08 48.78
C ASN A 135 -45.60 2.43 47.50
N PRO A 136 -46.12 1.19 47.62
CA PRO A 136 -46.45 0.26 46.54
C PRO A 136 -47.97 0.10 46.34
N HIS A 137 -48.40 -0.74 45.39
CA HIS A 137 -49.61 -1.56 45.55
C HIS A 137 -49.52 -2.86 44.74
N ALA A 138 -49.99 -3.94 45.36
CA ALA A 138 -50.00 -5.30 44.87
C ALA A 138 -51.42 -5.92 44.94
N ALA A 139 -51.64 -6.91 44.07
CA ALA A 139 -52.37 -8.18 44.21
C ALA A 139 -53.92 -8.24 44.38
N ALA A 140 -54.54 -9.06 43.50
CA ALA A 140 -55.46 -10.20 43.75
C ALA A 140 -56.18 -10.56 42.41
N ALA A 141 -56.65 -11.76 42.06
CA ALA A 141 -56.52 -13.17 42.46
C ALA A 141 -57.39 -14.01 41.48
N ALA A 142 -57.24 -15.34 41.50
CA ALA A 142 -58.10 -16.40 40.92
C ALA A 142 -58.07 -16.61 39.38
N ALA A 143 -57.70 -17.75 38.79
CA ALA A 143 -57.99 -19.19 38.98
C ALA A 143 -59.07 -19.73 38.01
N ALA A 144 -58.63 -20.70 37.20
CA ALA A 144 -59.32 -21.92 36.76
C ALA A 144 -60.33 -21.91 35.59
N SER A 145 -60.05 -22.85 34.67
CA SER A 145 -60.98 -23.65 33.83
C SER A 145 -61.63 -22.93 32.63
N GLY A 146 -61.68 -23.46 31.41
CA GLY A 146 -61.33 -24.76 30.85
C GLY A 146 -62.08 -24.95 29.52
N MET A 147 -61.54 -25.84 28.66
CA MET A 147 -62.24 -26.53 27.53
C MET A 147 -62.59 -25.63 26.31
N GLN A 148 -62.48 -26.01 25.03
CA GLN A 148 -62.36 -27.30 24.34
C GLN A 148 -61.88 -27.04 22.87
N THR A 149 -60.85 -27.79 22.47
CA THR A 149 -60.58 -28.57 21.23
C THR A 149 -61.70 -28.77 20.15
N PRO A 150 -61.47 -29.48 19.00
CA PRO A 150 -60.30 -29.65 18.09
C PRO A 150 -60.62 -29.99 16.57
N MET A 151 -59.56 -30.40 15.82
CA MET A 151 -59.47 -31.32 14.63
C MET A 151 -59.86 -30.75 13.25
N ALA A 152 -59.25 -31.10 12.09
CA ALA A 152 -58.48 -32.26 11.60
C ALA A 152 -57.51 -31.76 10.47
N SER A 153 -56.30 -32.25 10.14
CA SER A 153 -55.67 -33.58 9.91
C SER A 153 -55.87 -34.21 8.51
N LEU A 154 -54.73 -34.55 7.86
CA LEU A 154 -54.45 -35.62 6.85
C LEU A 154 -54.47 -35.23 5.33
N PRO A 155 -53.89 -36.04 4.39
CA PRO A 155 -52.45 -36.06 4.03
C PRO A 155 -52.14 -36.28 2.50
N GLY A 156 -50.86 -36.31 2.11
CA GLY A 156 -50.34 -37.35 1.19
C GLY A 156 -49.85 -37.02 -0.24
N ARG A 157 -48.51 -37.16 -0.42
CA ARG A 157 -47.74 -37.83 -1.52
C ARG A 157 -47.67 -37.23 -2.96
N PRO A 158 -46.70 -37.64 -3.82
CA PRO A 158 -45.37 -38.28 -3.58
C PRO A 158 -44.19 -37.68 -4.42
N SER A 159 -42.96 -38.12 -4.09
CA SER A 159 -41.73 -38.04 -4.91
C SER A 159 -41.29 -39.46 -5.31
N LEU A 160 -40.64 -39.66 -6.47
CA LEU A 160 -39.95 -40.89 -6.96
C LEU A 160 -39.24 -40.57 -8.32
N PRO A 161 -38.33 -41.41 -8.90
CA PRO A 161 -37.00 -41.80 -8.42
C PRO A 161 -35.88 -41.82 -9.54
N SER A 162 -34.69 -42.31 -9.16
CA SER A 162 -33.46 -42.55 -9.93
C SER A 162 -33.50 -43.80 -10.84
N GLN A 163 -32.71 -43.85 -11.93
CA GLN A 163 -31.99 -45.07 -12.42
C GLN A 163 -31.09 -44.84 -13.67
N ALA A 164 -30.07 -45.70 -13.81
CA ALA A 164 -29.06 -45.76 -14.86
C ALA A 164 -29.03 -47.13 -15.58
N ALA A 165 -28.37 -47.17 -16.76
CA ALA A 165 -27.76 -48.31 -17.52
C ALA A 165 -28.61 -49.06 -18.59
N PRO A 166 -28.05 -49.92 -19.49
CA PRO A 166 -27.02 -49.74 -20.55
C PRO A 166 -27.49 -50.26 -21.98
N PRO A 167 -26.69 -50.94 -22.85
CA PRO A 167 -26.31 -50.50 -24.22
C PRO A 167 -27.00 -51.24 -25.40
N SER A 168 -26.87 -50.74 -26.65
CA SER A 168 -26.95 -51.61 -27.84
C SER A 168 -26.14 -51.09 -29.04
N ALA A 169 -25.52 -52.04 -29.73
CA ALA A 169 -24.59 -51.89 -30.85
C ALA A 169 -25.27 -51.89 -32.24
N ALA A 170 -24.44 -51.56 -33.25
CA ALA A 170 -24.39 -52.06 -34.63
C ALA A 170 -24.74 -51.07 -35.76
N ALA A 171 -23.78 -50.98 -36.69
CA ALA A 171 -23.68 -50.17 -37.92
C ALA A 171 -24.39 -50.87 -39.13
N PRO A 172 -24.32 -50.41 -40.42
CA PRO A 172 -23.07 -50.19 -41.17
C PRO A 172 -23.01 -49.02 -42.20
N ALA A 173 -21.75 -48.62 -42.45
CA ALA A 173 -21.06 -48.30 -43.71
C ALA A 173 -21.60 -47.25 -44.71
N ALA A 174 -20.81 -46.18 -44.91
CA ALA A 174 -20.10 -45.89 -46.17
C ALA A 174 -18.99 -44.84 -45.96
N ALA A 175 -17.78 -45.11 -46.48
CA ALA A 175 -16.63 -44.21 -46.58
C ALA A 175 -16.33 -43.95 -48.09
N PRO A 176 -15.32 -43.16 -48.52
CA PRO A 176 -14.33 -42.38 -47.77
C PRO A 176 -14.04 -40.96 -48.33
N ALA A 177 -13.33 -40.12 -47.58
CA ALA A 177 -12.33 -39.18 -48.14
C ALA A 177 -11.32 -38.77 -47.06
N ARG A 178 -10.02 -38.95 -47.35
CA ARG A 178 -8.88 -38.68 -46.47
C ARG A 178 -8.53 -37.19 -46.45
N ALA A 179 -8.19 -36.66 -45.27
CA ALA A 179 -7.40 -35.43 -45.13
C ALA A 179 -6.39 -35.58 -43.99
N HIS A 180 -5.16 -35.16 -44.25
CA HIS A 180 -3.97 -35.31 -43.41
C HIS A 180 -4.04 -34.53 -42.09
N SER A 181 -3.62 -35.15 -40.99
CA SER A 181 -3.46 -34.54 -39.68
C SER A 181 -2.06 -33.95 -39.48
N THR A 182 -1.99 -32.72 -38.98
CA THR A 182 -0.78 -32.07 -38.47
C THR A 182 -0.65 -32.29 -36.94
N PRO A 183 0.56 -32.35 -36.36
CA PRO A 183 0.74 -32.64 -34.94
C PRO A 183 0.30 -31.50 -34.02
N LYS A 184 -0.39 -31.86 -32.94
CA LYS A 184 -0.90 -31.00 -31.86
C LYS A 184 0.25 -30.32 -31.08
N ALA A 185 0.16 -29.01 -30.91
CA ALA A 185 1.09 -28.22 -30.11
C ALA A 185 1.07 -28.63 -28.63
N LYS A 186 2.26 -28.84 -28.04
CA LYS A 186 2.43 -29.04 -26.59
C LYS A 186 2.12 -27.73 -25.85
N GLN A 187 1.25 -27.82 -24.84
CA GLN A 187 0.91 -26.73 -23.94
C GLN A 187 2.15 -26.23 -23.16
N ALA A 188 2.29 -24.91 -23.07
CA ALA A 188 3.32 -24.26 -22.27
C ALA A 188 3.04 -24.49 -20.77
N ARG A 189 4.03 -25.00 -20.04
CA ARG A 189 4.01 -25.05 -18.57
C ARG A 189 4.06 -23.63 -18.03
N GLN A 190 3.05 -23.22 -17.26
CA GLN A 190 3.08 -21.99 -16.47
C GLN A 190 4.09 -22.15 -15.32
N SER A 191 5.10 -21.28 -15.30
CA SER A 191 6.11 -21.17 -14.24
C SER A 191 5.53 -20.46 -13.02
N THR A 192 5.53 -21.13 -11.86
CA THR A 192 5.00 -20.62 -10.58
C THR A 192 6.09 -19.98 -9.72
N SER A 193 6.88 -19.04 -10.27
CA SER A 193 7.80 -18.24 -9.46
C SER A 193 7.12 -16.96 -9.00
N SER A 194 6.99 -16.79 -7.68
CA SER A 194 6.42 -15.59 -7.03
C SER A 194 7.42 -14.42 -6.92
N LEU A 195 8.46 -14.42 -7.75
CA LEU A 195 9.50 -13.40 -7.75
C LEU A 195 9.22 -12.38 -8.86
N PRO A 196 9.35 -11.06 -8.58
CA PRO A 196 9.22 -10.04 -9.61
C PRO A 196 10.27 -10.28 -10.71
N ALA A 197 9.86 -10.10 -11.96
CA ALA A 197 10.72 -10.39 -13.09
C ALA A 197 11.95 -9.45 -13.11
N PRO A 198 13.18 -9.98 -13.28
CA PRO A 198 14.39 -9.20 -13.06
C PRO A 198 14.45 -7.95 -13.96
N PRO A 199 14.97 -6.82 -13.44
CA PRO A 199 15.27 -5.61 -14.22
C PRO A 199 16.11 -5.93 -15.46
N LEU A 200 15.95 -5.14 -16.53
CA LEU A 200 16.69 -5.35 -17.78
C LEU A 200 18.21 -5.18 -17.60
N ASP A 201 18.64 -4.33 -16.67
CA ASP A 201 20.06 -4.14 -16.36
C ASP A 201 20.69 -5.39 -15.73
N ASP A 202 19.97 -6.05 -14.82
CA ASP A 202 20.40 -7.33 -14.24
C ASP A 202 20.45 -8.45 -15.28
N VAL A 203 19.56 -8.43 -16.28
CA VAL A 203 19.58 -9.37 -17.40
C VAL A 203 20.82 -9.17 -18.26
N HIS A 204 21.32 -7.95 -18.45
CA HIS A 204 22.55 -7.72 -19.20
C HIS A 204 23.80 -8.03 -18.38
N ALA A 205 23.80 -7.73 -17.07
CA ALA A 205 24.91 -8.05 -16.18
C ALA A 205 25.10 -9.56 -15.98
N ALA A 206 24.02 -10.35 -16.07
CA ALA A 206 24.06 -11.80 -15.87
C ALA A 206 24.62 -12.61 -17.05
N PHE A 207 24.97 -11.97 -18.18
CA PHE A 207 25.42 -12.67 -19.38
C PHE A 207 26.65 -12.00 -20.00
N VAL A 208 27.65 -12.82 -20.33
CA VAL A 208 28.89 -12.40 -21.00
C VAL A 208 28.84 -12.83 -22.47
N GLU A 209 29.40 -12.04 -23.39
CA GLU A 209 29.49 -12.45 -24.79
C GLU A 209 30.35 -13.70 -24.95
N PHE A 210 29.85 -14.67 -25.72
CA PHE A 210 30.53 -15.93 -25.99
C PHE A 210 30.63 -16.15 -27.50
N ARG A 211 31.83 -16.47 -27.97
CA ARG A 211 32.09 -16.94 -29.34
C ARG A 211 32.88 -18.24 -29.25
N ALA A 212 32.33 -19.32 -29.82
CA ALA A 212 32.98 -20.62 -29.81
C ALA A 212 34.13 -20.69 -30.83
N LYS A 213 33.99 -19.97 -31.95
CA LYS A 213 35.03 -19.78 -32.98
C LYS A 213 35.04 -18.33 -33.45
N GLU A 214 36.20 -17.85 -33.89
CA GLU A 214 36.40 -16.46 -34.35
C GLU A 214 35.53 -16.10 -35.56
N GLU A 215 35.10 -17.12 -36.32
CA GLU A 215 34.31 -17.04 -37.56
C GLU A 215 32.79 -17.17 -37.35
N ASP A 216 32.32 -17.39 -36.12
CA ASP A 216 30.89 -17.56 -35.84
C ASP A 216 30.12 -16.23 -36.01
N LYS A 217 29.20 -16.20 -36.97
CA LYS A 217 28.38 -15.03 -37.31
C LYS A 217 27.27 -14.74 -36.28
N CYS A 218 26.97 -15.68 -35.38
CA CYS A 218 25.90 -15.54 -34.41
C CYS A 218 26.45 -15.03 -33.06
N LEU A 219 25.99 -13.85 -32.64
CA LEU A 219 26.27 -13.32 -31.30
C LEU A 219 25.56 -14.21 -30.26
N SER A 220 26.34 -15.05 -29.57
CA SER A 220 25.87 -15.85 -28.44
C SER A 220 26.35 -15.22 -27.13
N VAL A 221 25.62 -15.50 -26.05
CA VAL A 221 25.88 -14.98 -24.72
C VAL A 221 25.80 -16.12 -23.72
N GLN A 222 26.72 -16.16 -22.78
CA GLN A 222 26.81 -17.19 -21.75
C GLN A 222 26.32 -16.62 -20.42
N CYS A 223 25.39 -17.33 -19.77
CA CYS A 223 24.95 -16.98 -18.41
C CYS A 223 26.08 -17.21 -17.42
N ILE A 224 26.48 -16.19 -16.66
CA ILE A 224 27.62 -16.30 -15.71
C ILE A 224 27.36 -17.24 -14.54
N TYR A 225 26.08 -17.53 -14.25
CA TYR A 225 25.68 -18.33 -13.09
C TYR A 225 25.65 -19.83 -13.40
N CYS A 226 25.14 -20.24 -14.56
CA CYS A 226 25.04 -21.65 -14.94
C CYS A 226 25.90 -22.04 -16.14
N GLN A 227 26.65 -21.08 -16.69
CA GLN A 227 27.55 -21.24 -17.84
C GLN A 227 26.86 -21.72 -19.13
N GLN A 228 25.52 -21.65 -19.21
CA GLN A 228 24.80 -22.05 -20.41
C GLN A 228 24.84 -20.96 -21.48
N VAL A 229 25.20 -21.37 -22.70
CA VAL A 229 25.17 -20.51 -23.89
C VAL A 229 23.74 -20.33 -24.37
N ARG A 230 23.40 -19.09 -24.70
CA ARG A 230 22.10 -18.64 -25.21
C ARG A 230 22.28 -17.67 -26.37
N ALA A 231 21.24 -17.50 -27.17
CA ALA A 231 21.22 -16.45 -28.18
C ALA A 231 21.14 -15.07 -27.50
N LYS A 232 21.79 -14.04 -28.07
CA LYS A 232 21.70 -12.65 -27.62
C LYS A 232 20.30 -12.07 -27.90
N ASN A 233 19.36 -12.41 -27.05
CA ASN A 233 17.97 -11.95 -27.10
C ASN A 233 17.48 -11.71 -25.66
N THR A 234 17.23 -10.45 -25.32
CA THR A 234 16.92 -10.01 -23.95
C THR A 234 15.69 -10.71 -23.37
N SER A 235 14.67 -11.01 -24.19
CA SER A 235 13.47 -11.73 -23.75
C SER A 235 13.81 -13.18 -23.35
N ARG A 236 14.61 -13.89 -24.16
CA ARG A 236 15.06 -15.25 -23.86
C ARG A 236 16.06 -15.32 -22.71
N GLN A 237 16.93 -14.32 -22.58
CA GLN A 237 17.85 -14.19 -21.46
C GLN A 237 17.10 -13.98 -20.14
N ARG A 238 16.07 -13.11 -20.13
CA ARG A 238 15.19 -12.92 -18.98
C ARG A 238 14.45 -14.20 -18.61
N GLN A 239 13.89 -14.91 -19.60
CA GLN A 239 13.26 -16.21 -19.38
C GLN A 239 14.23 -17.23 -18.79
N HIS A 240 15.49 -17.24 -19.27
CA HIS A 240 16.50 -18.13 -18.73
C HIS A 240 16.81 -17.85 -17.25
N LEU A 241 16.95 -16.58 -16.85
CA LEU A 241 17.21 -16.23 -15.44
C LEU A 241 16.07 -16.64 -14.52
N LEU A 242 14.81 -16.52 -14.98
CA LEU A 242 13.64 -17.00 -14.23
C LEU A 242 13.63 -18.53 -14.02
N GLU A 243 14.36 -19.28 -14.85
CA GLU A 243 14.43 -20.74 -14.79
C GLU A 243 15.80 -21.27 -14.32
N CYS A 244 16.80 -20.40 -14.18
CA CYS A 244 18.19 -20.77 -13.88
C CYS A 244 18.35 -21.07 -12.38
N PRO A 245 18.52 -22.35 -11.96
CA PRO A 245 18.55 -22.68 -10.54
C PRO A 245 19.73 -22.02 -9.81
N THR A 246 20.88 -21.91 -10.47
CA THR A 246 22.08 -21.28 -9.88
C THR A 246 21.88 -19.79 -9.67
N TYR A 247 21.30 -19.07 -10.63
CA TYR A 247 20.97 -17.65 -10.47
C TYR A 247 19.94 -17.45 -9.36
N LEU A 248 18.88 -18.27 -9.33
CA LEU A 248 17.84 -18.17 -8.31
C LEU A 248 18.37 -18.46 -6.90
N ASN A 249 19.34 -19.36 -6.75
CA ASN A 249 19.98 -19.62 -5.46
C ASN A 249 20.86 -18.44 -5.02
N VAL A 250 21.69 -17.91 -5.92
CA VAL A 250 22.48 -16.69 -5.63
C VAL A 250 21.59 -15.50 -5.27
N MET A 251 20.43 -15.37 -5.92
CA MET A 251 19.46 -14.31 -5.60
C MET A 251 18.68 -14.56 -4.30
N LYS A 252 18.57 -15.81 -3.83
CA LYS A 252 18.00 -16.12 -2.50
C LYS A 252 18.98 -15.78 -1.38
N ASP A 253 20.27 -15.99 -1.64
CA ASP A 253 21.36 -15.70 -0.70
C ASP A 253 21.83 -14.24 -0.81
N SER A 254 21.34 -13.47 -1.79
CA SER A 254 21.70 -12.06 -1.95
C SER A 254 21.07 -11.22 -0.85
N ILE A 255 21.89 -10.33 -0.27
CA ILE A 255 21.44 -9.39 0.74
C ILE A 255 20.38 -8.48 0.09
N PRO A 256 19.14 -8.39 0.60
CA PRO A 256 18.07 -7.61 -0.02
C PRO A 256 18.45 -6.16 -0.30
N ALA A 257 19.33 -5.57 0.53
CA ALA A 257 19.87 -4.23 0.35
C ALA A 257 20.65 -4.04 -0.97
N ASN A 258 21.22 -5.10 -1.54
CA ASN A 258 21.97 -5.03 -2.80
C ASN A 258 21.05 -4.93 -4.03
N ASN A 259 19.74 -5.19 -3.88
CA ASN A 259 18.75 -4.96 -4.93
C ASN A 259 18.18 -3.52 -4.90
N LEU A 260 18.65 -2.67 -3.99
CA LEU A 260 18.27 -1.25 -3.97
C LEU A 260 18.92 -0.50 -5.14
N GLN A 261 18.25 0.53 -5.63
CA GLN A 261 18.76 1.37 -6.72
C GLN A 261 20.12 2.04 -6.38
N HIS A 262 20.42 2.20 -5.10
CA HIS A 262 21.67 2.74 -4.60
C HIS A 262 22.34 1.70 -3.71
N THR A 263 23.58 1.34 -4.05
CA THR A 263 24.36 0.34 -3.34
C THR A 263 25.42 0.99 -2.47
N PHE A 264 25.79 0.32 -1.37
CA PHE A 264 26.88 0.77 -0.52
C PHE A 264 28.24 0.65 -1.24
N PRO A 265 29.24 1.49 -0.90
CA PRO A 265 30.59 1.37 -1.41
C PRO A 265 31.19 -0.03 -1.18
N GLU A 266 32.12 -0.42 -2.04
CA GLU A 266 32.84 -1.68 -1.88
C GLU A 266 33.71 -1.64 -0.62
N GLY A 267 33.66 -2.69 0.20
CA GLY A 267 34.35 -2.77 1.49
C GLY A 267 33.55 -2.26 2.70
N ASP A 268 32.38 -1.64 2.50
CA ASP A 268 31.50 -1.25 3.61
C ASP A 268 30.76 -2.48 4.18
N ILE A 269 30.73 -2.61 5.50
CA ILE A 269 30.01 -3.68 6.20
C ILE A 269 28.51 -3.65 5.90
N ALA A 270 27.93 -2.48 5.62
CA ALA A 270 26.52 -2.37 5.24
C ALA A 270 26.20 -3.07 3.92
N ARG A 271 27.20 -3.29 3.05
CA ARG A 271 27.05 -4.03 1.78
C ARG A 271 27.04 -5.55 1.97
N SER A 272 27.69 -6.05 3.02
CA SER A 272 27.96 -7.48 3.24
C SER A 272 27.24 -8.07 4.46
N LEU A 273 26.75 -7.24 5.39
CA LEU A 273 26.01 -7.69 6.56
C LEU A 273 24.59 -8.12 6.15
N GLN A 274 24.31 -9.41 6.29
CA GLN A 274 22.97 -9.94 6.09
C GLN A 274 22.15 -9.80 7.39
N LEU A 275 21.04 -9.08 7.29
CA LEU A 275 20.05 -8.99 8.38
C LEU A 275 18.92 -9.98 8.13
N PRO A 276 18.33 -10.57 9.19
CA PRO A 276 17.16 -11.41 9.05
C PRO A 276 16.00 -10.59 8.46
N ALA A 277 15.47 -11.03 7.32
CA ALA A 277 14.32 -10.38 6.71
C ALA A 277 13.07 -10.68 7.55
N PRO A 278 12.28 -9.65 7.94
CA PRO A 278 11.07 -9.88 8.70
C PRO A 278 10.07 -10.67 7.87
N THR A 279 9.34 -11.58 8.51
CA THR A 279 8.27 -12.34 7.86
C THR A 279 6.90 -11.89 8.36
N LEU A 280 5.87 -12.10 7.55
CA LEU A 280 4.49 -11.75 7.88
C LEU A 280 3.63 -13.00 7.98
N GLU A 281 2.95 -13.15 9.11
CA GLU A 281 2.05 -14.28 9.36
C GLU A 281 0.66 -13.77 9.77
N LEU A 282 -0.40 -14.28 9.12
CA LEU A 282 -1.77 -13.91 9.47
C LEU A 282 -2.08 -14.35 10.90
N ASP A 283 -2.38 -13.39 11.77
CA ASP A 283 -2.55 -13.62 13.20
C ASP A 283 -4.01 -13.45 13.64
N PHE A 284 -4.67 -12.38 13.18
CA PHE A 284 -6.10 -12.17 13.45
C PHE A 284 -6.79 -11.35 12.36
N ARG A 285 -8.12 -11.49 12.28
CA ARG A 285 -9.02 -10.71 11.41
C ARG A 285 -10.03 -9.94 12.25
N MET A 286 -10.35 -8.72 11.82
CA MET A 286 -11.38 -7.88 12.42
C MET A 286 -12.42 -7.47 11.38
N SER A 287 -13.68 -7.46 11.81
CA SER A 287 -14.81 -6.83 11.14
C SER A 287 -15.27 -5.68 12.05
N ILE A 288 -15.11 -4.45 11.56
CA ILE A 288 -15.26 -3.24 12.34
C ILE A 288 -16.40 -2.41 11.74
N LYS A 289 -17.43 -2.11 12.53
CA LYS A 289 -18.56 -1.29 12.12
C LYS A 289 -18.33 0.16 12.55
N LEU A 290 -18.54 1.08 11.61
CA LEU A 290 -18.27 2.50 11.75
C LEU A 290 -19.58 3.29 11.76
N ASN A 291 -19.58 4.38 12.51
CA ASN A 291 -20.61 5.42 12.37
C ASN A 291 -20.39 6.24 11.09
N PRO A 292 -21.40 6.97 10.61
CA PRO A 292 -21.21 7.98 9.58
C PRO A 292 -20.09 8.96 9.96
N SER A 293 -19.26 9.32 8.98
CA SER A 293 -18.16 10.26 9.18
C SER A 293 -18.68 11.67 9.46
N VAL A 294 -18.15 12.30 10.50
CA VAL A 294 -18.36 13.73 10.78
C VAL A 294 -17.22 14.52 10.14
N SER A 295 -17.53 15.32 9.14
CA SER A 295 -16.52 16.15 8.47
C SER A 295 -16.23 17.41 9.28
N LEU A 296 -14.95 17.62 9.62
CA LEU A 296 -14.47 18.80 10.32
C LEU A 296 -14.05 19.92 9.36
N GLY A 297 -13.96 19.62 8.06
CA GLY A 297 -13.56 20.56 7.02
C GLY A 297 -12.06 20.55 6.71
N HIS A 298 -11.65 21.45 5.81
CA HIS A 298 -10.29 21.50 5.30
C HIS A 298 -9.36 22.14 6.33
N SER A 299 -8.35 21.37 6.74
CA SER A 299 -7.25 21.82 7.59
C SER A 299 -5.98 22.03 6.77
N ILE A 300 -4.91 22.51 7.41
CA ILE A 300 -3.58 22.65 6.78
C ILE A 300 -3.00 21.32 6.25
N TRP A 301 -3.53 20.18 6.72
CA TRP A 301 -3.09 18.85 6.30
C TRP A 301 -3.98 18.22 5.22
N GLY A 302 -5.13 18.82 4.90
CA GLY A 302 -6.17 18.24 4.06
C GLY A 302 -7.54 18.23 4.73
N GLN A 303 -8.52 17.60 4.08
CA GLN A 303 -9.88 17.43 4.61
C GLN A 303 -9.84 16.49 5.82
N ARG A 304 -10.36 16.96 6.95
CA ARG A 304 -10.37 16.19 8.20
C ARG A 304 -11.74 15.57 8.42
N ASP A 305 -11.76 14.25 8.53
CA ASP A 305 -12.98 13.50 8.85
C ASP A 305 -12.78 12.72 10.16
N TRP A 306 -13.85 12.67 10.95
CA TRP A 306 -13.88 11.99 12.23
C TRP A 306 -14.88 10.86 12.19
N VAL A 307 -14.42 9.65 12.53
CA VAL A 307 -15.26 8.45 12.53
C VAL A 307 -15.18 7.80 13.90
N THR A 308 -16.29 7.25 14.39
CA THR A 308 -16.35 6.50 15.65
C THR A 308 -16.79 5.07 15.39
N PHE A 309 -16.44 4.16 16.30
CA PHE A 309 -16.77 2.75 16.15
C PHE A 309 -18.11 2.43 16.79
N VAL A 310 -19.00 1.79 16.03
CA VAL A 310 -20.26 1.22 16.55
C VAL A 310 -19.95 -0.06 17.33
N GLY A 311 -18.92 -0.78 16.90
CA GLY A 311 -18.48 -2.03 17.48
C GLY A 311 -17.95 -2.94 16.39
N GLY A 312 -17.94 -4.24 16.62
CA GLY A 312 -17.40 -5.19 15.67
C GLY A 312 -17.04 -6.51 16.31
N GLN A 313 -16.39 -7.37 15.55
CA GLN A 313 -15.92 -8.67 15.99
C GLN A 313 -14.50 -8.91 15.50
N TRP A 314 -13.74 -9.67 16.27
CA TRP A 314 -12.41 -10.09 15.88
C TRP A 314 -12.18 -11.54 16.27
N ALA A 315 -11.35 -12.22 15.47
CA ALA A 315 -10.95 -13.59 15.71
C ALA A 315 -9.52 -13.79 15.24
N GLY A 316 -8.72 -14.45 16.07
CA GLY A 316 -7.31 -14.70 15.81
C GLY A 316 -6.80 -15.98 16.45
N ARG A 317 -5.52 -16.24 16.26
CA ARG A 317 -4.83 -17.42 16.78
C ARG A 317 -4.76 -17.46 18.30
N TRP A 318 -4.76 -16.30 18.94
CA TRP A 318 -4.59 -16.13 20.38
C TRP A 318 -5.89 -15.76 21.11
N GLY A 319 -7.00 -15.63 20.39
CA GLY A 319 -8.28 -15.28 21.02
C GLY A 319 -9.34 -14.84 20.03
N LYS A 320 -10.49 -14.48 20.58
CA LYS A 320 -11.60 -13.87 19.85
C LYS A 320 -12.37 -12.94 20.77
N GLY A 321 -13.18 -12.08 20.17
CA GLY A 321 -14.02 -11.18 20.94
C GLY A 321 -14.70 -10.12 20.11
N VAL A 322 -14.98 -9.00 20.76
CA VAL A 322 -15.71 -7.87 20.18
C VAL A 322 -14.86 -6.61 20.17
N VAL A 323 -15.11 -5.75 19.19
CA VAL A 323 -14.63 -4.36 19.21
C VAL A 323 -15.67 -3.57 20.00
N LEU A 324 -15.24 -2.87 21.05
CA LEU A 324 -16.15 -2.10 21.88
C LEU A 324 -16.65 -0.86 21.14
N PRO A 325 -17.92 -0.46 21.33
CA PRO A 325 -18.41 0.83 20.88
C PRO A 325 -17.58 1.98 21.48
N GLY A 326 -17.41 3.04 20.71
CA GLY A 326 -16.59 4.18 21.10
C GLY A 326 -15.31 4.26 20.29
N GLY A 327 -14.23 4.77 20.89
CA GLY A 327 -12.99 5.03 20.17
C GLY A 327 -13.12 6.09 19.06
N GLN A 328 -12.05 6.25 18.29
CA GLN A 328 -12.01 7.22 17.20
C GLN A 328 -11.11 6.74 16.07
N ASP A 329 -11.46 7.11 14.85
CA ASP A 329 -10.59 7.11 13.69
C ASP A 329 -10.54 8.54 13.12
N SER A 330 -9.37 9.16 13.27
CA SER A 330 -9.10 10.50 12.77
C SER A 330 -8.46 10.39 11.39
N GLN A 331 -9.23 10.77 10.38
CA GLN A 331 -8.84 10.65 8.98
C GLN A 331 -8.44 12.02 8.42
N VAL A 332 -7.41 12.02 7.58
CA VAL A 332 -6.96 13.16 6.79
C VAL A 332 -6.93 12.74 5.34
N VAL A 333 -7.87 13.27 4.56
CA VAL A 333 -7.91 13.09 3.11
C VAL A 333 -7.03 14.17 2.49
N VAL A 334 -5.95 13.74 1.84
CA VAL A 334 -4.99 14.60 1.15
C VAL A 334 -5.29 14.63 -0.36
N LYS A 335 -4.39 15.24 -1.14
CA LYS A 335 -4.51 15.31 -2.61
C LYS A 335 -4.69 13.90 -3.22
N GLU A 336 -5.48 13.82 -4.30
CA GLU A 336 -5.85 12.56 -4.97
C GLU A 336 -6.62 11.56 -4.08
N LEU A 337 -7.29 12.05 -3.02
CA LEU A 337 -8.12 11.26 -2.10
C LEU A 337 -7.37 10.19 -1.28
N ALA A 338 -6.04 10.20 -1.34
CA ALA A 338 -5.25 9.41 -0.41
C ALA A 338 -5.63 9.81 1.02
N THR A 339 -5.87 8.82 1.87
CA THR A 339 -6.38 9.06 3.22
C THR A 339 -5.41 8.50 4.24
N SER A 340 -4.86 9.37 5.08
CA SER A 340 -4.14 8.96 6.29
C SER A 340 -5.15 8.76 7.40
N MET A 341 -4.96 7.73 8.21
CA MET A 341 -5.87 7.39 9.30
C MET A 341 -5.10 7.06 10.57
N LYS A 342 -5.66 7.49 11.70
CA LYS A 342 -5.13 7.21 13.03
C LYS A 342 -6.31 6.84 13.91
N SER A 343 -6.39 5.56 14.25
CA SER A 343 -7.45 5.02 15.09
C SER A 343 -6.96 4.58 16.45
N SER A 344 -7.85 4.74 17.43
CA SER A 344 -7.69 4.28 18.80
C SER A 344 -9.01 3.70 19.28
N TYR A 345 -9.03 2.43 19.66
CA TYR A 345 -10.23 1.71 20.10
C TYR A 345 -9.88 0.57 21.07
N LEU A 346 -10.89 -0.10 21.60
CA LEU A 346 -10.75 -1.19 22.56
C LEU A 346 -11.29 -2.49 21.98
N LEU A 347 -10.55 -3.57 22.19
CA LEU A 347 -11.00 -4.94 22.03
C LEU A 347 -11.34 -5.50 23.41
N GLN A 348 -12.42 -6.29 23.46
CA GLN A 348 -12.77 -7.11 24.61
C GLN A 348 -12.70 -8.57 24.19
N THR A 349 -11.99 -9.40 24.96
CA THR A 349 -11.91 -10.86 24.71
C THR A 349 -13.18 -11.57 25.17
N SER A 350 -13.44 -12.77 24.65
CA SER A 350 -14.58 -13.61 25.02
C SER A 350 -14.36 -14.48 26.27
N ASP A 351 -13.23 -14.33 26.96
CA ASP A 351 -12.91 -15.10 28.16
C ASP A 351 -13.67 -14.58 29.39
N GLU A 352 -13.65 -15.35 30.47
CA GLU A 352 -14.25 -14.99 31.74
C GLU A 352 -13.16 -15.00 32.85
N PRO A 353 -12.81 -13.87 33.47
CA PRO A 353 -13.24 -12.51 33.13
C PRO A 353 -12.65 -12.05 31.79
N PRO A 354 -13.31 -11.10 31.09
CA PRO A 354 -12.82 -10.58 29.82
C PRO A 354 -11.57 -9.73 30.02
N ALA A 355 -10.61 -9.86 29.10
CA ALA A 355 -9.48 -8.94 29.00
C ALA A 355 -9.83 -7.77 28.08
N PHE A 356 -9.28 -6.58 28.38
CA PHE A 356 -9.41 -5.40 27.55
C PHE A 356 -8.06 -5.04 26.93
N ILE A 357 -8.05 -4.82 25.61
CA ILE A 357 -6.84 -4.53 24.85
C ILE A 357 -7.08 -3.25 24.06
N MET A 358 -6.29 -2.22 24.36
CA MET A 358 -6.27 -0.99 23.59
C MET A 358 -5.52 -1.23 22.29
N VAL A 359 -6.10 -0.76 21.18
CA VAL A 359 -5.51 -0.86 19.86
C VAL A 359 -5.28 0.54 19.32
N LYS A 360 -4.06 0.79 18.86
CA LYS A 360 -3.70 1.98 18.09
C LYS A 360 -3.31 1.52 16.70
N ALA A 361 -4.00 2.03 15.68
CA ALA A 361 -3.63 1.75 14.30
C ALA A 361 -3.39 3.04 13.52
N ASN A 362 -2.33 3.07 12.75
CA ASN A 362 -1.98 4.19 11.89
C ASN A 362 -1.70 3.66 10.49
N GLY A 363 -2.25 4.30 9.46
CA GLY A 363 -1.97 3.87 8.11
C GLY A 363 -2.48 4.77 7.03
N TRP A 364 -2.53 4.18 5.85
CA TRP A 364 -2.85 4.85 4.61
C TRP A 364 -3.79 4.01 3.76
N MET A 365 -4.75 4.70 3.17
CA MET A 365 -5.52 4.25 2.03
C MET A 365 -5.09 5.06 0.81
N THR A 366 -4.57 4.37 -0.20
CA THR A 366 -4.02 4.97 -1.43
C THR A 366 -4.49 4.16 -2.64
N GLY A 367 -4.59 4.81 -3.80
CA GLY A 367 -5.13 4.21 -5.01
C GLY A 367 -5.35 5.26 -6.09
N ALA A 368 -5.84 4.85 -7.25
CA ALA A 368 -6.30 5.80 -8.27
C ALA A 368 -7.49 6.60 -7.74
N LYS A 369 -7.56 7.89 -8.07
CA LYS A 369 -8.57 8.81 -7.56
C LYS A 369 -9.99 8.28 -7.80
N GLU A 370 -10.26 7.80 -9.01
CA GLU A 370 -11.58 7.29 -9.43
C GLU A 370 -11.99 6.02 -8.67
N VAL A 371 -11.01 5.25 -8.17
CA VAL A 371 -11.25 4.10 -7.30
C VAL A 371 -11.58 4.57 -5.89
N LEU A 372 -10.81 5.51 -5.35
CA LEU A 372 -11.00 6.03 -3.99
C LEU A 372 -12.32 6.80 -3.83
N GLU A 373 -12.78 7.52 -4.86
CA GLU A 373 -14.11 8.14 -4.90
C GLU A 373 -15.22 7.11 -4.67
N LYS A 374 -15.15 5.96 -5.36
CA LYS A 374 -16.11 4.87 -5.21
C LYS A 374 -15.98 4.16 -3.87
N VAL A 375 -14.77 4.04 -3.33
CA VAL A 375 -14.56 3.46 -1.99
C VAL A 375 -15.11 4.37 -0.88
N ALA A 376 -15.08 5.69 -1.09
CA ALA A 376 -15.63 6.65 -0.14
C ALA A 376 -17.17 6.64 -0.11
N ASP A 377 -17.83 6.32 -1.23
CA ASP A 377 -19.28 6.22 -1.33
C ASP A 377 -19.79 4.88 -0.74
N PRO A 378 -20.56 4.90 0.36
CA PRO A 378 -21.05 3.69 1.02
C PRO A 378 -21.95 2.81 0.15
N THR A 379 -22.57 3.36 -0.89
CA THR A 379 -23.52 2.62 -1.75
C THR A 379 -22.81 1.74 -2.78
N VAL A 380 -21.62 2.14 -3.22
CA VAL A 380 -20.84 1.43 -4.25
C VAL A 380 -19.56 0.80 -3.72
N ALA A 381 -19.12 1.16 -2.50
CA ALA A 381 -17.90 0.63 -1.88
C ALA A 381 -17.81 -0.91 -1.92
N ASP A 382 -18.92 -1.61 -1.69
CA ASP A 382 -18.99 -3.08 -1.68
C ASP A 382 -18.69 -3.74 -3.03
N SER A 383 -18.83 -2.99 -4.14
CA SER A 383 -18.56 -3.48 -5.49
C SER A 383 -17.08 -3.35 -5.88
N ILE A 384 -16.28 -2.61 -5.10
CA ILE A 384 -14.88 -2.33 -5.43
C ILE A 384 -13.99 -3.47 -4.97
N ASN A 385 -13.26 -4.07 -5.91
CA ASN A 385 -12.27 -5.09 -5.61
C ASN A 385 -11.16 -4.50 -4.71
N PRO A 386 -10.91 -5.04 -3.50
CA PRO A 386 -9.87 -4.53 -2.59
C PRO A 386 -8.46 -4.48 -3.18
N ASN A 387 -8.18 -5.25 -4.24
CA ASN A 387 -6.87 -5.29 -4.89
C ASN A 387 -6.61 -4.10 -5.84
N THR A 388 -7.63 -3.30 -6.19
CA THR A 388 -7.45 -2.04 -6.94
C THR A 388 -6.97 -0.90 -6.03
N TYR A 389 -7.16 -1.12 -4.73
CA TYR A 389 -6.76 -0.41 -3.54
C TYR A 389 -5.41 -0.69 -2.91
N LYS A 390 -4.85 0.22 -2.13
CA LYS A 390 -3.95 -0.14 -1.02
C LYS A 390 -4.45 0.47 0.27
N TYR A 391 -5.05 -0.34 1.12
CA TYR A 391 -5.36 0.00 2.50
C TYR A 391 -4.40 -0.80 3.40
N ARG A 392 -3.42 -0.09 3.99
CA ARG A 392 -2.39 -0.66 4.85
C ARG A 392 -2.26 0.13 6.16
N VAL A 393 -2.18 -0.58 7.28
CA VAL A 393 -2.01 0.02 8.61
C VAL A 393 -0.89 -0.68 9.38
N ASN A 394 -0.21 0.03 10.27
CA ASN A 394 0.48 -0.57 11.40
C ASN A 394 -0.47 -0.62 12.58
N ILE A 395 -0.35 -1.66 13.39
CA ILE A 395 -1.17 -1.86 14.58
C ILE A 395 -0.23 -2.14 15.75
N SER A 396 -0.43 -1.42 16.84
CA SER A 396 0.14 -1.72 18.15
C SER A 396 -0.98 -1.93 19.16
N MET A 397 -0.71 -2.77 20.15
CA MET A 397 -1.67 -3.13 21.18
C MET A 397 -1.09 -2.89 22.58
N GLU A 398 -1.96 -2.65 23.53
CA GLU A 398 -1.61 -2.43 24.93
C GLU A 398 -2.68 -3.05 25.83
N THR A 399 -2.24 -3.84 26.82
CA THR A 399 -3.11 -4.40 27.84
C THR A 399 -2.37 -4.56 29.17
N GLY A 400 -3.11 -4.42 30.27
CA GLY A 400 -2.64 -4.73 31.62
C GLY A 400 -2.93 -6.17 32.06
N ASP A 401 -3.61 -6.96 31.23
CA ASP A 401 -3.94 -8.36 31.56
C ASP A 401 -2.74 -9.28 31.27
N GLU A 402 -2.24 -9.98 32.29
CA GLU A 402 -1.05 -10.83 32.18
C GLU A 402 -1.23 -11.97 31.16
N ARG A 403 -2.46 -12.46 30.93
CA ARG A 403 -2.74 -13.51 29.94
C ARG A 403 -2.43 -13.05 28.51
N TYR A 404 -2.51 -11.74 28.27
CA TYR A 404 -2.30 -11.12 26.98
C TYR A 404 -1.06 -10.22 26.93
N ALA A 405 -0.20 -10.24 27.96
CA ALA A 405 0.97 -9.35 28.05
C ALA A 405 1.90 -9.41 26.82
N PHE A 406 1.93 -10.55 26.10
CA PHE A 406 2.69 -10.71 24.87
C PHE A 406 2.29 -9.72 23.76
N VAL A 407 1.04 -9.23 23.74
CA VAL A 407 0.58 -8.28 22.70
C VAL A 407 1.28 -6.93 22.80
N ASN A 408 1.78 -6.57 23.99
CA ASN A 408 2.46 -5.30 24.25
C ASN A 408 3.81 -5.19 23.54
N THR A 409 4.40 -6.32 23.16
CA THR A 409 5.75 -6.39 22.56
C THR A 409 5.74 -6.86 21.09
N ILE A 410 4.57 -6.95 20.47
CA ILE A 410 4.43 -7.39 19.08
C ILE A 410 3.98 -6.20 18.22
N MET A 411 4.39 -6.24 16.96
CA MET A 411 3.90 -5.33 15.93
C MET A 411 3.13 -6.11 14.87
N TRP A 412 2.06 -5.50 14.34
CA TRP A 412 1.33 -6.05 13.22
C TRP A 412 1.24 -5.05 12.07
N VAL A 413 1.17 -5.59 10.87
CA VAL A 413 0.80 -4.85 9.66
C VAL A 413 -0.57 -5.34 9.21
N GLY A 414 -1.52 -4.43 9.05
CA GLY A 414 -2.87 -4.70 8.59
C GLY A 414 -3.05 -4.48 7.09
N SER A 415 -3.83 -5.35 6.46
CA SER A 415 -4.39 -5.16 5.11
C SER A 415 -5.91 -5.03 5.23
N GLY A 416 -6.45 -3.90 4.80
CA GLY A 416 -7.87 -3.58 4.96
C GLY A 416 -8.66 -3.57 3.67
N CYS A 417 -9.98 -3.63 3.80
CA CYS A 417 -10.91 -3.15 2.79
C CYS A 417 -12.10 -2.48 3.46
N ARG A 418 -12.70 -1.50 2.77
CA ARG A 418 -13.94 -0.84 3.19
C ARG A 418 -15.13 -1.50 2.49
N ARG A 419 -16.20 -1.70 3.24
CA ARG A 419 -17.47 -2.30 2.82
C ARG A 419 -18.63 -1.50 3.42
N GLY A 420 -19.13 -0.50 2.69
CA GLY A 420 -20.15 0.42 3.19
C GLY A 420 -19.70 1.11 4.49
N SER A 421 -20.40 0.80 5.59
CA SER A 421 -20.08 1.28 6.95
C SER A 421 -19.28 0.25 7.79
N GLU A 422 -18.68 -0.73 7.13
CA GLU A 422 -17.83 -1.76 7.73
C GLU A 422 -16.41 -1.69 7.15
N VAL A 423 -15.41 -2.03 7.95
CA VAL A 423 -14.04 -2.26 7.52
C VAL A 423 -13.64 -3.67 7.92
N ILE A 424 -13.13 -4.43 6.96
CA ILE A 424 -12.51 -5.73 7.22
C ILE A 424 -11.00 -5.53 7.24
N LEU A 425 -10.33 -6.03 8.27
CA LEU A 425 -8.89 -5.91 8.44
C LEU A 425 -8.26 -7.26 8.74
N ASP A 426 -7.30 -7.66 7.93
CA ASP A 426 -6.39 -8.77 8.21
C ASP A 426 -5.11 -8.23 8.83
N ALA A 427 -4.81 -8.65 10.07
CA ALA A 427 -3.59 -8.28 10.76
C ALA A 427 -2.55 -9.39 10.68
N PHE A 428 -1.38 -9.05 10.15
CA PHE A 428 -0.24 -9.93 10.00
C PHE A 428 0.81 -9.56 11.05
N ARG A 429 1.19 -10.53 11.88
CA ARG A 429 2.27 -10.38 12.84
C ARG A 429 3.60 -10.27 12.09
N VAL A 430 4.45 -9.34 12.53
CA VAL A 430 5.83 -9.21 12.07
C VAL A 430 6.71 -10.09 12.96
N ASN A 431 7.43 -11.03 12.35
CA ASN A 431 8.34 -11.97 13.03
C ASN A 431 9.81 -11.67 12.74
#